data_AF-A0A3D5IYB2-F1
#
_entry.id   AF-A0A3D5IYB2-F1
#
_cell.length_a   1.000
_cell.length_b   1.000
_cell.length_c   1.000
_cell.angle_alpha   90.00
_cell.angle_beta   90.00
_cell.angle_gamma   90.00
#
_symmetry.space_group_name_H-M   'P 1'
#
loop_
_entity.id
_entity.type
_entity.pdbx_description
1 polymer ?
#
loop_
_entity_poly.entity_id
_entity_poly.type
_entity_poly.pdbx_seq_one_letter_code
_entity_poly.pdbx_strand_id
1 'polypeptide(L)' 'MKEFDFGIVGLGVMGRNLLLNMADHKFSVAGLDLDPEKAA' A
#
# COMPACT_ATOMS: atom_id res chain seq x y z
N MET A 1 4.51 -17.69 -1.71
CA MET A 1 4.68 -16.24 -1.99
C MET A 1 3.29 -15.73 -2.36
N LYS A 2 2.80 -14.64 -1.74
CA LYS A 2 1.52 -14.04 -2.18
C LYS A 2 1.83 -13.10 -3.36
N GLU A 3 1.12 -13.27 -4.46
CA GLU A 3 1.17 -12.33 -5.58
C GLU A 3 0.24 -11.16 -5.27
N PHE A 4 0.71 -9.95 -5.58
CA PHE A 4 -0.03 -8.71 -5.44
C PHE A 4 -0.03 -8.01 -6.80
N ASP A 5 -1.13 -7.36 -7.14
CA ASP A 5 -1.31 -6.62 -8.39
C ASP A 5 -0.49 -5.32 -8.37
N PHE A 6 -0.40 -4.66 -7.21
CA PHE A 6 0.35 -3.42 -7.04
C PHE A 6 1.19 -3.38 -5.76
N GLY A 7 2.35 -2.73 -5.86
CA GLY A 7 3.23 -2.41 -4.74
C GLY A 7 3.47 -0.90 -4.67
N ILE A 8 3.36 -0.32 -3.48
CA ILE A 8 3.70 1.08 -3.20
C ILE A 8 4.84 1.13 -2.18
N VAL A 9 5.86 1.93 -2.49
CA VAL A 9 6.94 2.27 -1.57
C VAL A 9 6.76 3.73 -1.15
N GLY A 10 6.55 3.95 0.15
CA GLY A 10 6.17 5.23 0.75
C GLY A 10 4.68 5.29 1.06
N LEU A 11 4.35 5.15 2.35
CA LEU A 11 3.00 5.19 2.92
C LEU A 11 2.74 6.53 3.65
N GLY A 12 3.26 7.62 3.09
CA GLY A 12 2.80 8.97 3.44
C GLY A 12 1.30 9.14 3.16
N VAL A 13 0.73 10.29 3.55
CA VAL A 13 -0.73 10.55 3.45
C VAL A 13 -1.27 10.24 2.04
N MET A 14 -0.58 10.67 0.99
CA MET A 14 -1.01 10.39 -0.39
C MET A 14 -0.86 8.91 -0.77
N GLY A 15 0.30 8.29 -0.46
CA GLY A 15 0.60 6.91 -0.83
C GLY A 15 -0.38 5.91 -0.20
N ARG A 16 -0.69 6.09 1.09
CA ARG A 16 -1.68 5.29 1.80
C ARG A 16 -3.10 5.45 1.21
N ASN A 17 -3.52 6.67 0.91
CA ASN A 17 -4.86 6.91 0.33
C ASN A 17 -4.99 6.27 -1.06
N LEU A 18 -3.94 6.33 -1.88
CA LEU A 18 -3.93 5.67 -3.18
C LEU A 18 -4.00 4.14 -3.05
N LEU A 19 -3.22 3.58 -2.12
CA LEU A 19 -3.20 2.15 -1.85
C LEU A 19 -4.57 1.65 -1.36
N LEU A 20 -5.22 2.41 -0.46
CA LEU A 20 -6.58 2.14 0.00
C LEU A 20 -7.60 2.23 -1.14
N ASN A 21 -7.49 3.24 -2.01
CA ASN A 21 -8.36 3.34 -3.19
C ASN A 21 -8.22 2.11 -4.10
N MET A 22 -7.00 1.63 -4.36
CA MET A 22 -6.78 0.41 -5.14
C MET A 22 -7.36 -0.84 -4.46
N ALA A 23 -7.23 -0.94 -3.13
CA ALA A 23 -7.83 -2.04 -2.36
C ALA A 23 -9.37 -2.02 -2.44
N ASP A 24 -9.99 -0.84 -2.40
CA ASP A 24 -11.45 -0.68 -2.58
C ASP A 24 -11.92 -1.17 -3.95
N HIS A 25 -11.09 -0.95 -4.98
CA HIS A 25 -11.30 -1.46 -6.33
C HIS A 25 -10.94 -2.95 -6.52
N LYS A 26 -10.73 -3.70 -5.42
CA LYS A 26 -10.47 -5.15 -5.40
C LYS A 26 -9.14 -5.60 -5.97
N PHE A 27 -8.16 -4.69 -6.08
CA PHE A 27 -6.80 -5.08 -6.39
C PHE A 27 -6.07 -5.58 -5.14
N SER A 28 -5.26 -6.62 -5.31
CA SER A 28 -4.32 -7.08 -4.28
C SER A 28 -3.16 -6.12 -4.21
N VAL A 29 -2.95 -5.47 -3.08
CA VAL A 29 -1.96 -4.41 -2.93
C VAL A 29 -1.01 -4.65 -1.77
N ALA A 30 0.24 -4.25 -1.91
CA ALA A 30 1.28 -4.31 -0.89
C ALA A 30 1.89 -2.92 -0.66
N GLY A 31 2.09 -2.55 0.60
CA GLY A 31 2.72 -1.29 1.00
C GLY A 31 4.03 -1.53 1.73
N LEU A 32 5.02 -0.67 1.46
CA LEU A 32 6.29 -0.63 2.17
C LEU A 32 6.58 0.81 2.59
N ASP A 33 6.90 1.02 3.86
CA ASP A 33 7.49 2.28 4.34
C ASP A 33 8.71 1.95 5.21
N LEU A 34 9.68 2.86 5.23
CA LEU A 34 10.85 2.74 6.09
C LEU A 34 10.54 3.18 7.53
N ASP A 35 9.52 4.02 7.68
CA ASP A 35 8.96 4.42 8.96
C ASP A 35 7.98 3.33 9.45
N PRO A 36 8.31 2.60 10.52
CA PRO A 36 7.45 1.54 11.03
C PRO A 36 6.06 2.03 11.45
N GLU A 37 5.94 3.30 11.86
CA GLU A 37 4.64 3.89 12.24
C GLU A 37 3.71 4.06 11.04
N LYS A 38 4.26 4.21 9.82
CA LYS A 38 3.48 4.35 8.59
C LYS A 38 3.15 3.00 7.94
N ALA A 39 3.88 1.95 8.29
CA ALA A 39 3.68 0.58 7.82
C ALA A 39 2.85 -0.29 8.78
N ALA A 40 2.47 0.25 9.95
CA ALA A 40 1.60 -0.39 10.95
C ALA A 40 0.11 -0.23 10.61
#